data_AF-A0A6F9XIC7-F1
#
_entry.id   AF-A0A6F9XIC7-F1
#
_cell.length_a   1.000
_cell.length_b   1.000
_cell.length_c   1.000
_cell.angle_alpha   90.00
_cell.angle_beta   90.00
_cell.angle_gamma   90.00
#
_symmetry.space_group_name_H-M   'P 1'
#
loop_
_entity.id
_entity.type
_entity.pdbx_description
1 polymer ?
#
loop_
_entity_poly.entity_id
_entity_poly.type
_entity_poly.pdbx_seq_one_letter_code
_entity_poly.pdbx_strand_id
1 'polypeptide(L)' 'MDLLCTNENGDQFNVELQMVDEHNLAQRSRYYHALITNNMLAAGVDYQALRETWVIFLCAFDYLGLGLASDYF' A
#
# COMPACT_ATOMS: atom_id res chain seq x y z
N MET A 1 -9.00 0.56 1.41
CA MET A 1 -8.31 1.58 2.20
C MET A 1 -8.87 1.55 3.59
N ASP A 2 -8.13 0.89 4.47
CA ASP A 2 -8.49 0.76 5.88
C ASP A 2 -7.86 1.91 6.68
N LEU A 3 -6.58 2.20 6.43
CA LEU A 3 -5.84 3.26 7.11
C LEU A 3 -4.92 4.00 6.12
N LEU A 4 -5.03 5.33 6.10
CA LEU A 4 -4.11 6.22 5.40
C LEU A 4 -3.39 7.09 6.42
N CYS A 5 -2.07 6.95 6.49
CA CYS A 5 -1.22 7.66 7.46
C CYS A 5 -0.21 8.54 6.73
N THR A 6 0.19 9.62 7.40
CA THR A 6 1.26 10.51 6.95
C THR A 6 2.29 10.65 8.07
N ASN A 7 3.57 10.45 7.78
CA ASN A 7 4.64 10.65 8.77
C ASN A 7 5.06 12.14 8.89
N GLU A 8 6.02 12.44 9.75
CA GLU A 8 6.57 13.80 9.94
C GLU A 8 7.24 14.39 8.68
N ASN A 9 7.77 13.55 7.78
CA ASN A 9 8.36 13.96 6.51
C ASN A 9 7.30 14.22 5.44
N GLY A 10 6.06 13.82 5.70
CA GLY A 10 4.95 13.97 4.79
C GLY A 10 4.74 12.81 3.83
N ASP A 11 5.50 11.71 3.98
CA ASP A 11 5.33 10.47 3.22
C ASP A 11 4.00 9.81 3.55
N GLN A 12 3.38 9.15 2.57
CA GLN A 12 2.08 8.51 2.75
C GLN A 12 2.16 6.99 2.83
N PHE A 13 1.37 6.42 3.72
CA PHE A 13 1.29 4.99 3.97
C PHE A 13 -0.17 4.55 3.91
N ASN A 14 -0.51 3.75 2.91
CA ASN A 14 -1.78 3.03 2.87
C ASN A 14 -1.59 1.65 3.49
N VAL A 15 -2.24 1.41 4.63
CA VAL A 15 -2.24 0.11 5.31
C VAL A 15 -3.58 -0.58 5.06
N GLU A 16 -3.52 -1.80 4.55
CA GLU A 16 -4.67 -2.62 4.15
C GLU A 16 -4.61 -3.98 4.86
N LEU A 17 -5.71 -4.41 5.47
CA LEU A 17 -5.89 -5.71 6.12
C LEU A 17 -6.52 -6.69 5.13
N GLN A 18 -5.93 -7.87 4.95
CA GLN A 18 -6.46 -8.92 4.08
C GLN A 18 -6.59 -10.25 4.82
N MET A 19 -7.84 -10.68 5.01
CA MET A 19 -8.15 -11.95 5.67
C MET A 19 -8.20 -13.13 4.69
N VAL A 20 -8.42 -12.86 3.40
CA VAL A 20 -8.61 -13.88 2.37
C VAL A 20 -7.70 -13.57 1.18
N ASP A 21 -7.08 -14.61 0.63
CA ASP A 21 -6.30 -14.48 -0.60
C ASP A 21 -7.22 -14.49 -1.83
N GLU A 22 -7.59 -13.29 -2.28
CA GLU A 22 -8.33 -13.09 -3.53
C GLU A 22 -7.42 -13.17 -4.79
N HIS A 23 -6.13 -13.46 -4.63
CA HIS A 23 -5.14 -13.58 -5.70
C HIS A 23 -4.99 -12.29 -6.54
N ASN A 24 -5.41 -11.14 -5.99
CA ASN A 24 -5.40 -9.83 -6.65
C ASN A 24 -4.51 -8.79 -5.93
N LEU A 25 -3.79 -9.19 -4.87
CA LEU A 25 -3.02 -8.29 -3.99
C LEU A 25 -2.05 -7.38 -4.77
N ALA A 26 -1.30 -7.94 -5.73
CA ALA A 26 -0.37 -7.16 -6.56
C ALA A 26 -1.09 -6.15 -7.47
N GLN A 27 -2.27 -6.49 -7.98
CA GLN A 27 -3.08 -5.56 -8.80
C GLN A 27 -3.59 -4.41 -7.93
N ARG A 28 -4.10 -4.73 -6.73
CA ARG A 28 -4.56 -3.74 -5.75
C ARG A 28 -3.44 -2.85 -5.26
N SER A 29 -2.27 -3.41 -4.97
CA SER A 29 -1.06 -2.66 -4.58
C SER A 29 -0.74 -1.57 -5.61
N ARG A 30 -0.63 -1.93 -6.90
CA ARG A 30 -0.38 -0.97 -7.97
C ARG A 30 -1.47 0.08 -8.09
N TYR A 31 -2.74 -0.34 -8.00
CA TYR A 31 -3.88 0.58 -8.07
C TYR A 31 -3.84 1.62 -6.94
N TYR A 32 -3.66 1.20 -5.69
CA TYR A 32 -3.63 2.14 -4.57
C TYR A 32 -2.41 3.05 -4.60
N HIS A 33 -1.24 2.52 -4.97
CA HIS A 33 -0.05 3.34 -5.12
C HIS A 33 -0.29 4.43 -6.17
N ALA A 34 -0.78 4.06 -7.37
CA ALA A 34 -1.08 5.01 -8.44
C ALA A 34 -2.13 6.05 -8.02
N LEU A 35 -3.16 5.65 -7.27
CA LEU A 35 -4.20 6.54 -6.78
C LEU A 35 -3.62 7.61 -5.84
N ILE A 36 -2.77 7.20 -4.89
CA ILE A 36 -2.18 8.12 -3.91
C ILE A 36 -1.20 9.07 -4.59
N THR A 37 -0.32 8.56 -5.45
CA THR A 37 0.64 9.38 -6.19
C THR A 37 -0.06 10.37 -7.12
N ASN A 38 -1.15 9.97 -7.78
CA ASN A 38 -1.94 10.88 -8.61
C ASN A 38 -2.61 11.97 -7.77
N ASN A 39 -3.11 11.64 -6.58
CA ASN A 39 -3.70 12.64 -5.68
C ASN A 39 -2.67 13.66 -5.17
N MET A 40 -1.39 13.28 -5.06
CA MET A 40 -0.30 14.21 -4.73
C MET A 40 0.01 15.18 -5.88
N LEU A 41 -0.15 14.73 -7.12
CA LEU A 41 0.12 15.49 -8.34
C LEU A 41 -1.06 16.39 -8.73
N ALA A 42 -1.36 17.39 -7.90
CA ALA A 42 -2.27 18.46 -8.32
C ALA A 42 -1.73 19.16 -9.59
N ALA A 43 -2.62 19.71 -10.41
CA ALA A 43 -2.23 20.38 -11.66
C ALA A 43 -1.18 21.49 -11.39
N GLY A 44 -0.02 21.36 -12.04
CA GLY A 44 1.09 22.31 -11.89
C GLY A 44 2.13 21.95 -10.82
N VAL A 45 1.98 20.82 -10.12
CA VAL A 45 3.00 20.30 -9.20
C VAL A 45 4.13 19.62 -9.98
N ASP A 46 5.38 19.93 -9.62
CA ASP A 46 6.57 19.26 -10.18
C ASP A 46 6.58 17.78 -9.77
N TYR A 47 6.86 16.89 -10.73
CA TYR A 47 7.00 15.47 -10.46
C TYR A 47 8.12 15.15 -9.46
N GLN A 48 9.14 16.01 -9.33
CA GLN A 48 10.17 15.87 -8.31
C GLN A 48 9.66 16.12 -6.89
N ALA A 49 8.46 16.70 -6.74
CA ALA A 49 7.82 16.91 -5.44
C ALA A 49 7.00 15.71 -4.96
N LEU A 50 7.01 14.59 -5.72
CA LEU A 50 6.40 13.35 -5.27
C LEU A 50 7.05 12.89 -3.97
N ARG A 51 6.23 12.67 -2.95
CA ARG A 51 6.67 12.08 -1.70
C ARG A 51 6.64 10.57 -1.81
N GLU A 52 7.47 9.93 -0.99
CA GLU A 52 7.48 8.48 -0.92
C GLU A 52 6.09 7.97 -0.50
N THR A 53 5.65 6.93 -1.19
CA THR A 53 4.33 6.34 -0.99
C THR A 53 4.47 4.83 -0.82
N TRP A 54 3.88 4.33 0.26
CA TRP A 54 3.95 2.92 0.64
C TRP A 54 2.54 2.33 0.67
N VAL A 55 2.39 1.13 0.09
CA VAL A 55 1.20 0.31 0.27
C VAL A 55 1.60 -0.94 1.05
N ILE A 56 1.13 -1.04 2.29
CA ILE A 56 1.48 -2.08 3.24
C ILE A 56 0.26 -2.99 3.40
N PHE A 57 0.42 -4.25 3.04
CA PHE A 57 -0.59 -5.27 3.27
C PHE A 57 -0.25 -6.07 4.53
N LEU A 58 -1.24 -6.18 5.41
CA LEU A 58 -1.21 -7.10 6.54
C LEU A 58 -2.13 -8.27 6.18
N CYS A 59 -1.54 -9.42 5.88
CA CYS A 59 -2.25 -10.60 5.41
C CYS A 59 -2.35 -11.66 6.51
N ALA A 60 -3.51 -12.27 6.64
CA ALA A 60 -3.71 -13.48 7.45
C ALA A 60 -3.29 -14.77 6.71
N PHE A 61 -2.56 -14.64 5.60
CA PHE A 61 -2.10 -15.72 4.73
C PHE A 61 -0.69 -15.42 4.21
N ASP A 62 0.06 -16.47 3.87
CA ASP A 62 1.41 -16.35 3.32
C ASP A 62 1.38 -16.02 1.82
N TYR A 63 1.25 -14.72 1.52
CA TYR A 63 1.21 -14.23 0.14
C TYR A 63 2.46 -14.59 -0.68
N LEU A 64 3.64 -14.65 -0.04
CA LEU A 64 4.90 -14.91 -0.74
C LEU A 64 5.22 -16.41 -0.85
N GLY A 65 4.53 -17.27 -0.10
CA GLY A 65 4.77 -18.71 -0.06
C GLY A 65 6.16 -19.08 0.47
N LEU A 66 6.74 -18.23 1.33
CA LEU A 66 8.08 -18.41 1.88
C LEU A 66 8.08 -19.13 3.24
N GLY A 67 6.91 -19.48 3.77
CA GLY A 67 6.73 -20.11 5.08
C GLY A 67 7.03 -19.18 6.26
N LEU A 68 7.07 -17.86 6.04
CA LEU A 68 7.37 -16.86 7.08
C LEU A 68 6.14 -16.49 7.90
N ALA A 69 4.96 -16.56 7.30
CA ALA A 69 3.69 -16.46 8.00
C ALA A 69 3.25 -17.87 8.41
N SER A 70 3.78 -18.38 9.53
CA SER A 70 3.45 -19.71 10.05
C SER A 70 2.09 -19.71 10.75
N ASP A 71 1.24 -20.71 10.45
CA ASP A 71 0.04 -21.31 11.08
C ASP A 71 -0.68 -20.68 12.31
N TYR A 72 -0.44 -19.42 12.66
CA TYR A 72 -1.00 -18.74 13.83
C TYR A 72 -2.23 -17.87 13.51
N PHE A 73 -2.96 -18.23 12.44
CA PHE A 73 -4.32 -17.75 12.17
C PHE A 73 -5.27 -18.91 11.94
#